data_AF-A0A1B8NZT1-F1
#
_entry.id   AF-A0A1B8NZT1-F1
#
_cell.length_a   1.000
_cell.length_b   1.000
_cell.length_c   1.000
_cell.angle_alpha   90.00
_cell.angle_beta   90.00
_cell.angle_gamma   90.00
#
_symmetry.space_group_name_H-M   'P 1'
#
loop_
_entity.id
_entity.type
_entity.pdbx_description
1 polymer ?
#
loop_
_entity_poly.entity_id
_entity_poly.type
_entity_poly.pdbx_seq_one_letter_code
_entity_poly.pdbx_strand_id
1 'polypeptide(L)' 'MTYRILCVEDNPEIGRMLVERLADEGHHCDRVSDGESALIALEGGASVAGMTW' A
#
# COMPACT_ATOMS: atom_id res chain seq x y z
N MET A 1 9.54 -4.19 14.44
CA MET A 1 8.62 -3.02 14.42
C MET A 1 7.55 -3.31 13.38
N THR A 2 6.28 -3.06 13.67
CA THR A 2 5.18 -3.32 12.72
C THR A 2 4.82 -2.04 11.97
N TYR A 3 4.78 -2.11 10.64
CA TYR A 3 4.40 -0.98 9.76
C TYR A 3 3.08 -1.27 9.05
N ARG A 4 2.39 -0.19 8.66
CA ARG A 4 1.29 -0.24 7.69
C ARG A 4 1.83 0.19 6.33
N ILE A 5 1.67 -0.67 5.33
CA ILE A 5 2.31 -0.55 4.02
C ILE A 5 1.22 -0.57 2.96
N LEU A 6 1.23 0.42 2.06
CA LEU A 6 0.43 0.42 0.85
C LEU A 6 1.30 -0.12 -0.30
N CYS A 7 0.99 -1.31 -0.80
CA CYS A 7 1.69 -1.93 -1.92
C CYS A 7 0.96 -1.62 -3.23
N VAL A 8 1.65 -0.95 -4.15
CA VAL A 8 1.15 -0.65 -5.50
C VAL A 8 1.82 -1.60 -6.48
N GLU A 9 1.05 -2.55 -6.99
CA GLU A 9 1.59 -3.63 -7.84
C GLU A 9 0.52 -4.14 -8.81
N ASP A 10 0.75 -3.90 -10.11
CA ASP A 10 -0.16 -4.21 -11.21
C ASP A 10 -0.19 -5.71 -11.54
N ASN A 11 0.89 -6.44 -11.25
CA ASN A 11 0.91 -7.88 -11.45
C ASN A 11 0.28 -8.62 -10.26
N PRO A 12 -0.80 -9.40 -10.47
CA PRO A 12 -1.50 -10.11 -9.41
C PRO A 12 -0.67 -11.13 -8.65
N GLU A 13 0.26 -11.82 -9.32
CA GLU A 13 1.09 -12.85 -8.73
C GLU A 13 2.19 -12.23 -7.85
N ILE A 14 2.84 -11.18 -8.35
CA ILE A 14 3.87 -10.43 -7.61
C ILE A 14 3.25 -9.77 -6.38
N GLY A 15 2.11 -9.09 -6.53
CA GLY A 15 1.46 -8.41 -5.42
C GLY A 15 1.01 -9.37 -4.32
N ARG A 16 0.59 -10.59 -4.67
CA ARG A 16 0.27 -11.62 -3.68
C ARG A 16 1.52 -12.06 -2.91
N MET A 17 2.61 -12.35 -3.61
CA MET A 17 3.89 -12.73 -2.98
C MET A 17 4.38 -11.65 -2.01
N LEU A 18 4.27 -10.36 -2.39
CA LEU A 18 4.69 -9.24 -1.53
C LEU A 18 3.84 -9.13 -0.26
N VAL A 19 2.51 -9.27 -0.36
CA VAL A 19 1.61 -9.25 0.80
C VAL A 19 1.93 -10.40 1.75
N GLU A 20 2.09 -11.61 1.23
CA GLU A 20 2.43 -12.80 2.03
C GLU A 20 3.77 -12.62 2.75
N ARG A 21 4.79 -12.06 2.05
CA ARG A 21 6.11 -11.83 2.64
C ARG A 21 6.08 -10.77 3.74
N LEU A 22 5.41 -9.65 3.51
CA LEU A 22 5.30 -8.56 4.49
C LEU A 22 4.48 -8.98 5.71
N ALA A 23 3.47 -9.83 5.53
CA ALA A 23 2.69 -10.40 6.64
C ALA A 23 3.54 -11.35 7.50
N ASP A 24 4.38 -12.19 6.88
CA ASP A 24 5.33 -13.07 7.60
C ASP A 24 6.31 -12.26 8.47
N GLU A 25 6.71 -11.08 8.02
CA GLU A 25 7.55 -10.13 8.78
C GLU A 25 6.77 -9.33 9.85
N GLY A 26 5.46 -9.56 9.96
CA GLY A 26 4.59 -8.92 10.95
C GLY A 26 4.15 -7.50 10.57
N HIS A 27 4.14 -7.17 9.29
CA HIS A 27 3.61 -5.91 8.75
C HIS A 27 2.16 -6.07 8.26
N HIS A 28 1.42 -4.96 8.23
CA HIS A 28 0.10 -4.92 7.63
C HIS A 28 0.22 -4.31 6.24
N CYS A 29 -0.16 -5.07 5.20
CA CYS A 29 -0.05 -4.63 3.82
C CYS A 29 -1.41 -4.57 3.15
N ASP A 30 -1.79 -3.37 2.72
CA ASP A 30 -2.94 -3.11 1.85
C ASP A 30 -2.45 -3.03 0.40
N ARG A 31 -3.11 -3.73 -0.53
CA ARG A 31 -2.67 -3.79 -1.93
C ARG A 31 -3.62 -3.05 -2.86
N VAL A 32 -3.05 -2.32 -3.81
CA VAL A 32 -3.72 -1.71 -4.96
C VAL A 32 -2.99 -2.08 -6.26
N SER A 33 -3.68 -2.02 -7.40
CA SER A 33 -3.13 -2.50 -8.68
C SER A 33 -2.59 -1.38 -9.57
N ASP A 34 -2.76 -0.12 -9.18
CA ASP A 34 -2.41 1.03 -10.00
C ASP A 34 -2.23 2.30 -9.14
N GLY A 35 -1.62 3.32 -9.75
CA GLY A 35 -1.29 4.57 -9.09
C GLY A 35 -2.51 5.44 -8.74
N GLU A 36 -3.60 5.39 -9.52
CA GLU A 36 -4.82 6.15 -9.22
C GLU A 36 -5.48 5.58 -7.96
N SER A 37 -5.63 4.26 -7.90
CA SER A 37 -6.10 3.56 -6.70
C SER A 37 -5.20 3.83 -5.49
N ALA A 38 -3.88 3.90 -5.68
CA ALA A 38 -2.94 4.23 -4.62
C ALA A 38 -3.13 5.66 -4.10
N LEU A 39 -3.29 6.63 -5.00
CA LEU A 39 -3.53 8.01 -4.65
C LEU A 39 -4.83 8.16 -3.87
N ILE A 40 -5.91 7.55 -4.34
CA ILE A 40 -7.21 7.52 -3.64
C ILE A 40 -7.07 6.89 -2.24
N ALA A 41 -6.32 5.79 -2.12
CA ALA A 41 -6.10 5.12 -0.83
C ALA A 41 -5.31 6.01 0.15
N LEU A 42 -4.33 6.78 -0.36
CA LEU A 42 -3.59 7.75 0.43
C LEU A 42 -4.47 8.94 0.82
N GLU A 43 -5.25 9.50 -0.08
CA GLU A 43 -6.13 10.64 0.20
C GLU A 43 -7.29 10.27 1.15
N GLY A 44 -7.81 9.05 1.06
CA GLY A 44 -8.82 8.52 1.98
C GLY A 44 -8.27 8.16 3.38
N GLY A 45 -6.96 7.97 3.51
CA GLY A 45 -6.25 7.66 4.75
C GLY A 45 -5.40 8.80 5.32
N ALA A 46 -5.20 9.87 4.56
CA ALA A 46 -4.43 11.05 4.95
C ALA A 46 -5.39 12.14 5.42
N SER A 47 -5.27 12.52 6.69
CA SER A 47 -5.47 13.92 7.03
C SER A 47 -4.48 14.71 6.15
N VAL A 48 -5.00 15.49 5.22
CA VAL A 48 -4.29 16.32 4.25
C VAL A 48 -3.46 17.41 4.95
N ALA A 49 -2.41 17.01 5.65
CA ALA A 49 -1.44 17.92 6.23
C ALA A 49 -0.22 18.03 5.30
N GLY A 50 -0.37 18.84 4.24
CA GLY A 50 0.76 19.59 3.69
C GLY A 50 1.56 18.97 2.53
N MET A 51 0.92 18.39 1.52
CA MET A 51 1.59 18.09 0.25
C MET A 51 1.09 19.06 -0.83
N THR A 52 1.73 20.22 -0.90
CA THR A 52 1.66 21.14 -2.04
C THR A 52 2.59 20.59 -3.13
N TRP A 53 2.05 20.28 -4.31
CA TRP A 53 2.82 20.14 -5.54
C TRP A 53 2.62 21.39 -6.39
#